data_AF-A0A844BYS3-F1
#
_entry.id   AF-A0A844BYS3-F1
#
_cell.length_a   1.000
_cell.length_b   1.000
_cell.length_c   1.000
_cell.angle_alpha   90.00
_cell.angle_beta   90.00
_cell.angle_gamma   90.00
#
_symmetry.space_group_name_H-M   'P 1'
#
loop_
_entity.id
_entity.type
_entity.pdbx_description
1 polymer ?
#
loop_
_entity_poly.entity_id
_entity_poly.type
_entity_poly.pdbx_seq_one_letter_code
_entity_poly.pdbx_strand_id
1 'polypeptide(L)'
;MKKFMLILVAMLLSLTLLLPQSQVVAQENTDFPYKGYYLTEENRMIQGFVFDDASIMILLRPENQRDDETKNTERLFELLNNYQGLTGMIDPTMDADEFKKWQEENLNLPDYAQIYTEVAAQITPEMTRQDIDALIDAQDPHIDFANVHHNFNAPSDYQFITLHAPTIERSQDLWLVKIQTQRILRFEYEEDSDGETITDDYGVTYTKSDTMP
;
A
#
# COMPACT_ATOMS: atom_id res chain seq x y z
N MET A 1 -20.50 -10.22 -52.92
CA MET A 1 -20.52 -10.73 -51.53
C MET A 1 -19.29 -10.33 -50.72
N LYS A 2 -18.05 -10.61 -51.16
CA LYS A 2 -16.81 -10.22 -50.42
C LYS A 2 -16.64 -8.71 -50.14
N LYS A 3 -17.06 -7.83 -51.07
CA LYS A 3 -16.97 -6.37 -50.89
C LYS A 3 -17.94 -5.80 -49.85
N PHE A 4 -19.12 -6.42 -49.69
CA PHE A 4 -20.10 -6.01 -48.67
C PHE A 4 -19.69 -6.44 -47.27
N MET A 5 -19.01 -7.58 -47.15
CA MET A 5 -18.51 -8.09 -45.87
C MET A 5 -17.39 -7.20 -45.29
N LEU A 6 -16.53 -6.64 -46.14
CA LEU A 6 -15.47 -5.70 -45.74
C LEU A 6 -16.02 -4.37 -45.21
N ILE A 7 -17.12 -3.87 -45.81
CA ILE A 7 -17.79 -2.64 -45.35
C ILE A 7 -18.48 -2.88 -44.01
N LEU A 8 -19.10 -4.05 -43.82
CA LEU A 8 -19.76 -4.40 -42.57
C LEU A 8 -18.76 -4.52 -41.41
N VAL A 9 -17.60 -5.14 -41.65
CA VAL A 9 -16.52 -5.24 -40.65
C VAL A 9 -15.93 -3.86 -40.31
N ALA A 10 -15.76 -2.99 -41.30
CA ALA A 10 -15.29 -1.62 -41.07
C ALA A 10 -16.30 -0.78 -40.24
N MET A 11 -17.61 -0.94 -40.49
CA MET A 11 -18.66 -0.28 -39.69
C MET A 11 -18.73 -0.80 -38.25
N LEU A 12 -18.53 -2.11 -38.04
CA LEU A 12 -18.49 -2.71 -36.70
C LEU A 12 -17.27 -2.25 -35.89
N LEU A 13 -16.10 -2.07 -36.53
CA LEU A 13 -14.91 -1.51 -35.88
C LEU A 13 -15.03 -0.02 -35.55
N SER A 14 -15.77 0.76 -36.35
CA SER A 14 -16.00 2.17 -36.03
C SER A 14 -16.99 2.35 -34.86
N LEU A 15 -17.86 1.37 -34.61
CA LEU A 15 -18.84 1.42 -33.52
C LEU A 15 -18.18 1.15 -32.15
N THR A 16 -17.12 0.34 -32.10
CA THR A 16 -16.36 0.09 -30.85
C THR A 16 -15.46 1.27 -30.45
N LEU A 17 -15.07 2.12 -31.41
CA LEU A 17 -14.32 3.36 -31.16
C LEU A 17 -15.19 4.53 -30.66
N LEU A 18 -16.52 4.39 -30.74
CA LEU A 18 -17.51 5.36 -30.24
C LEU A 18 -18.10 4.97 -28.88
N LEU A 19 -17.78 3.78 -28.36
CA LEU A 19 -18.05 3.46 -26.98
C LEU A 19 -17.17 4.38 -26.12
N PRO A 20 -17.73 5.08 -25.12
CA PRO A 20 -16.90 5.81 -24.17
C PRO A 20 -15.96 4.77 -23.57
N GLN A 21 -14.67 4.89 -23.89
CA GLN A 21 -13.67 4.26 -23.07
C GLN A 21 -13.90 4.84 -21.69
N SER A 22 -14.32 4.00 -20.75
CA SER A 22 -14.38 4.34 -19.34
C SER A 22 -12.97 4.74 -18.96
N GLN A 23 -12.64 6.02 -19.13
CA GLN A 23 -11.52 6.61 -18.47
C GLN A 23 -11.84 6.41 -17.00
N VAL A 24 -11.06 5.57 -16.34
CA VAL A 24 -10.99 5.57 -14.88
C VAL A 24 -10.45 6.95 -14.54
N VAL A 25 -11.37 7.89 -14.41
CA VAL A 25 -11.10 9.19 -13.82
C VAL A 25 -10.78 8.85 -12.39
N ALA A 26 -9.51 9.02 -12.01
CA ALA A 26 -9.11 9.05 -10.61
C ALA A 26 -9.96 10.14 -9.96
N GLN A 27 -11.00 9.71 -9.27
CA GLN A 27 -11.91 10.61 -8.60
C GLN A 27 -11.20 11.08 -7.35
N GLU A 28 -10.89 12.38 -7.33
CA GLU A 28 -10.24 13.05 -6.22
C GLU A 28 -11.03 12.76 -4.93
N ASN A 29 -10.27 12.35 -3.90
CA ASN A 29 -10.68 12.05 -2.53
C ASN A 29 -11.91 12.83 -2.06
N THR A 30 -13.04 12.13 -1.87
CA THR A 30 -14.11 12.58 -1.00
C THR A 30 -14.55 11.43 -0.10
N ASP A 31 -14.31 11.61 1.21
CA ASP A 31 -14.83 10.86 2.36
C ASP A 31 -14.72 9.34 2.28
N PHE A 32 -13.49 8.83 2.20
CA PHE A 32 -13.23 7.44 2.46
C PHE A 32 -12.50 7.27 3.81
N PRO A 33 -13.21 7.02 4.92
CA PRO A 33 -12.59 6.88 6.23
C PRO A 33 -12.06 5.46 6.41
N TYR A 34 -10.87 5.18 5.84
CA TYR A 34 -10.19 3.89 6.00
C TYR A 34 -9.76 3.59 7.44
N LYS A 35 -9.92 4.54 8.37
CA LYS A 35 -9.49 4.39 9.76
C LYS A 35 -10.17 3.22 10.46
N GLY A 36 -9.38 2.51 11.24
CA GLY A 36 -9.87 1.45 12.11
C GLY A 36 -8.99 0.21 12.06
N TYR A 37 -9.47 -0.82 12.73
CA TYR A 37 -8.79 -2.10 12.87
C TYR A 37 -9.55 -3.13 12.04
N TYR A 38 -8.88 -3.80 11.11
CA TYR A 38 -9.47 -4.88 10.32
C TYR A 38 -8.73 -6.16 10.65
N LEU A 39 -9.42 -7.11 11.28
CA LEU A 39 -8.83 -8.32 11.86
C LEU A 39 -9.45 -9.57 11.24
N THR A 40 -8.68 -10.65 11.20
CA THR A 40 -9.16 -11.98 10.82
C THR A 40 -8.95 -12.98 11.95
N GLU A 41 -9.95 -13.82 12.19
CA GLU A 41 -9.85 -14.98 13.10
C GLU A 41 -9.14 -16.16 12.44
N GLU A 42 -8.87 -16.10 11.13
CA GLU A 42 -8.18 -17.15 10.41
C GLU A 42 -6.73 -17.33 10.91
N ASN A 43 -6.26 -18.58 10.96
CA ASN A 43 -4.87 -18.91 11.30
C ASN A 43 -3.91 -18.54 10.14
N ARG A 44 -3.61 -17.24 10.04
CA ARG A 44 -2.77 -16.61 9.01
C ARG A 44 -1.59 -15.88 9.63
N MET A 45 -0.50 -15.75 8.87
CA MET A 45 0.68 -14.95 9.27
C MET A 45 0.34 -13.47 9.45
N ILE A 46 -0.49 -12.89 8.59
CA ILE A 46 -1.01 -11.53 8.75
C ILE A 46 -2.39 -11.64 9.42
N GLN A 47 -2.51 -11.11 10.64
CA GLN A 47 -3.73 -11.12 11.44
C GLN A 47 -4.64 -9.94 11.15
N GLY A 48 -4.10 -8.86 10.59
CA GLY A 48 -4.91 -7.71 10.30
C GLY A 48 -4.12 -6.46 9.97
N PHE A 49 -4.86 -5.37 9.90
CA PHE A 49 -4.38 -4.06 9.51
C PHE A 49 -4.94 -3.02 10.46
N VAL A 50 -4.09 -2.09 10.89
CA VAL A 50 -4.49 -0.88 11.59
C VAL A 50 -4.29 0.29 10.65
N PHE A 51 -5.37 0.95 10.30
CA PHE A 51 -5.36 2.11 9.43
C PHE A 51 -5.50 3.38 10.26
N ASP A 52 -4.57 4.31 10.07
CA ASP A 52 -4.56 5.64 10.69
C ASP A 52 -4.35 6.73 9.61
N ASP A 53 -4.43 8.01 9.98
CA ASP A 53 -4.33 9.15 9.06
C ASP A 53 -3.10 9.14 8.17
N ALA A 54 -1.96 8.70 8.71
CA ALA A 54 -0.67 8.80 8.05
C ALA A 54 0.05 7.45 7.92
N SER A 55 -0.56 6.34 8.37
CA SER A 55 0.11 5.04 8.32
C SER A 55 -0.84 3.86 8.30
N ILE A 56 -0.32 2.72 7.86
CA ILE A 56 -0.98 1.41 7.99
C ILE A 56 -0.01 0.47 8.72
N MET A 57 -0.41 -0.06 9.86
CA MET A 57 0.32 -1.15 10.52
C MET A 57 -0.23 -2.49 10.04
N ILE A 58 0.63 -3.34 9.49
CA ILE A 58 0.35 -4.72 9.13
C ILE A 58 0.69 -5.59 10.34
N LEU A 59 -0.33 -6.15 10.98
CA LEU A 59 -0.20 -6.95 12.19
C LEU A 59 0.19 -8.38 11.83
N LEU A 60 1.32 -8.85 12.38
CA LEU A 60 1.76 -10.22 12.21
C LEU A 60 1.34 -11.06 13.41
N ARG A 61 0.95 -12.31 13.14
CA ARG A 61 0.62 -13.29 14.17
C ARG A 61 1.76 -13.42 15.16
N PRO A 62 1.53 -13.32 16.48
CA PRO A 62 2.57 -13.52 17.49
C PRO A 62 3.24 -14.89 17.33
N GLU A 63 4.55 -14.98 17.54
CA GLU A 63 5.31 -16.21 17.28
C GLU A 63 4.80 -17.40 18.10
N ASN A 64 4.39 -17.16 19.35
CA ASN A 64 3.80 -18.17 20.23
C ASN A 64 2.39 -18.64 19.83
N GLN A 65 1.77 -17.99 18.85
CA GLN A 65 0.48 -18.36 18.27
C GLN A 65 0.62 -18.97 16.87
N ARG A 66 1.86 -19.12 16.36
CA ARG A 66 2.13 -19.76 15.07
C ARG A 66 2.29 -21.26 15.25
N ASP A 67 1.77 -22.02 14.30
CA ASP A 67 1.89 -23.47 14.19
C ASP A 67 2.14 -23.90 12.74
N ASP A 68 2.27 -25.20 12.51
CA ASP A 68 2.51 -25.78 11.18
C ASP A 68 1.34 -25.54 10.20
N GLU A 69 0.17 -25.11 10.68
CA GLU A 69 -1.01 -24.81 9.87
C GLU A 69 -1.15 -23.32 9.52
N THR A 70 -0.26 -22.46 10.04
CA THR A 70 -0.30 -21.01 9.80
C THR A 70 -0.05 -20.72 8.31
N LYS A 71 -1.06 -20.14 7.63
CA LYS A 71 -1.01 -19.92 6.17
C LYS A 71 -0.52 -18.52 5.79
N ASN A 72 -0.30 -18.30 4.50
CA ASN A 72 0.07 -17.03 3.87
C ASN A 72 1.40 -16.45 4.37
N THR A 73 2.38 -17.31 4.68
CA THR A 73 3.74 -16.87 5.03
C THR A 73 4.47 -16.28 3.82
N GLU A 74 4.15 -16.75 2.61
CA GLU A 74 4.61 -16.22 1.33
C GLU A 74 4.32 -14.74 1.14
N ARG A 75 3.16 -14.26 1.61
CA ARG A 75 2.77 -12.86 1.52
C ARG A 75 3.68 -11.94 2.32
N LEU A 76 4.14 -12.39 3.49
CA LEU A 76 5.12 -11.64 4.28
C LEU A 76 6.45 -11.49 3.51
N PHE A 77 6.88 -12.56 2.82
CA PHE A 77 8.08 -12.49 1.98
C PHE A 77 7.91 -11.57 0.78
N GLU A 78 6.73 -11.52 0.16
CA GLU A 78 6.44 -10.54 -0.91
C GLU A 78 6.55 -9.10 -0.41
N LEU A 79 5.97 -8.79 0.75
CA LEU A 79 6.09 -7.47 1.38
C LEU A 79 7.55 -7.10 1.67
N LEU A 80 8.34 -8.05 2.20
CA LEU A 80 9.77 -7.87 2.45
C LEU A 80 10.58 -7.68 1.15
N ASN A 81 10.23 -8.39 0.09
CA ASN A 81 10.91 -8.29 -1.20
C ASN A 81 10.61 -6.96 -1.93
N ASN A 82 9.38 -6.43 -1.80
CA ASN A 82 9.02 -5.13 -2.35
C ASN A 82 9.89 -3.99 -1.79
N TYR A 83 10.27 -4.08 -0.51
CA TYR A 83 11.19 -3.12 0.12
C TYR A 83 12.60 -3.14 -0.50
N GLN A 84 13.14 -4.33 -0.80
CA GLN A 84 14.47 -4.45 -1.40
C GLN A 84 14.53 -4.05 -2.88
N GLY A 85 13.37 -3.99 -3.55
CA GLY A 85 13.26 -3.76 -4.98
C GLY A 85 13.82 -2.41 -5.43
N LEU A 86 13.59 -1.33 -4.68
CA LEU A 86 13.97 0.02 -5.11
C LEU A 86 15.49 0.22 -5.17
N THR A 87 16.21 -0.19 -4.13
CA THR A 87 17.69 -0.11 -4.12
C THR A 87 18.34 -1.14 -5.05
N GLY A 88 17.69 -2.29 -5.28
CA GLY A 88 18.17 -3.33 -6.18
C GLY A 88 17.96 -3.03 -7.67
N MET A 89 17.12 -2.05 -8.02
CA MET A 89 16.87 -1.61 -9.40
C MET A 89 17.84 -0.53 -9.88
N ILE A 90 18.68 0.02 -8.99
CA ILE A 90 19.67 1.05 -9.34
C ILE A 90 20.93 0.36 -9.86
N ASP A 91 21.24 0.52 -11.14
CA ASP A 91 22.54 0.10 -11.69
C ASP A 91 23.63 1.01 -11.09
N PRO A 92 24.58 0.47 -10.29
CA PRO A 92 25.63 1.28 -9.65
C PRO A 92 26.62 1.89 -10.65
N THR A 93 26.53 1.54 -11.93
CA THR A 93 27.36 2.07 -13.02
C THR A 93 26.67 3.14 -13.85
N MET A 94 25.39 3.42 -13.58
CA MET A 94 24.59 4.47 -14.22
C MET A 94 25.19 5.85 -13.95
N ASP A 95 25.26 6.71 -14.97
CA ASP A 95 25.71 8.09 -14.79
C ASP A 95 24.60 9.00 -14.22
N ALA A 96 24.95 10.22 -13.82
CA ALA A 96 24.03 11.11 -13.11
C ALA A 96 22.83 11.58 -13.95
N ASP A 97 23.00 11.74 -15.26
CA ASP A 97 21.92 12.18 -16.15
C ASP A 97 21.01 11.00 -16.50
N GLU A 98 21.59 9.82 -16.72
CA GLU A 98 20.86 8.56 -16.88
C GLU A 98 20.07 8.21 -15.61
N PHE A 99 20.66 8.40 -14.43
CA PHE A 99 19.99 8.21 -13.15
C PHE A 99 18.83 9.17 -12.96
N LYS A 100 19.04 10.46 -13.26
CA LYS A 100 17.95 11.45 -13.16
C LYS A 100 16.79 11.12 -14.09
N LYS A 101 17.08 10.70 -15.32
CA LYS A 101 16.06 10.28 -16.28
C LYS A 101 15.35 8.99 -15.84
N TRP A 102 16.11 8.00 -15.40
CA TRP A 102 15.54 6.76 -14.84
C TRP A 102 14.67 7.05 -13.63
N GLN A 103 15.09 7.99 -12.77
CA GLN A 103 14.33 8.47 -11.63
C GLN A 103 13.00 9.08 -12.11
N GLU A 104 13.03 10.05 -13.00
CA GLU A 104 11.81 10.69 -13.56
C GLU A 104 10.85 9.68 -14.24
N GLU A 105 11.37 8.64 -14.88
CA GLU A 105 10.57 7.67 -15.66
C GLU A 105 10.05 6.48 -14.85
N ASN A 106 10.76 6.04 -13.80
CA ASN A 106 10.48 4.78 -13.09
C ASN A 106 10.13 4.98 -11.62
N LEU A 107 10.44 6.16 -11.11
CA LEU A 107 10.47 6.48 -9.70
C LEU A 107 9.71 7.80 -9.55
N ASN A 108 8.41 7.70 -9.31
CA ASN A 108 7.66 8.82 -8.75
C ASN A 108 8.08 8.98 -7.28
N LEU A 109 9.35 9.33 -7.07
CA LEU A 109 9.92 9.54 -5.75
C LEU A 109 9.33 10.82 -5.18
N PRO A 110 9.09 10.85 -3.86
CA PRO A 110 8.72 12.07 -3.18
C PRO A 110 9.76 13.16 -3.40
N ASP A 111 9.33 14.42 -3.44
CA ASP A 111 10.26 15.55 -3.35
C ASP A 111 10.77 15.64 -1.91
N TYR A 112 11.83 14.86 -1.63
CA TYR A 112 12.45 14.83 -0.31
C TYR A 112 12.89 16.21 0.14
N ALA A 113 13.40 17.07 -0.76
CA ALA A 113 13.83 18.41 -0.39
C ALA A 113 12.65 19.26 0.10
N GLN A 114 11.50 19.14 -0.57
CA GLN A 114 10.26 19.76 -0.12
C GLN A 114 9.81 19.18 1.24
N ILE A 115 9.74 17.86 1.39
CA ILE A 115 9.35 17.21 2.66
C ILE A 115 10.22 17.68 3.82
N TYR A 116 11.55 17.63 3.69
CA TYR A 116 12.45 18.07 4.75
C TYR A 116 12.34 19.57 5.04
N THR A 117 12.02 20.39 4.03
CA THR A 117 11.78 21.84 4.22
C THR A 117 10.49 22.08 5.01
N GLU A 118 9.41 21.34 4.69
CA GLU A 118 8.12 21.42 5.37
C GLU A 118 8.18 20.89 6.81
N VAL A 119 8.91 19.79 7.04
CA VAL A 119 9.20 19.28 8.38
C VAL A 119 10.01 20.30 9.18
N ALA A 120 11.10 20.84 8.61
CA ALA A 120 11.96 21.79 9.32
C ALA A 120 11.21 23.05 9.77
N ALA A 121 10.21 23.50 9.00
CA ALA A 121 9.35 24.62 9.37
C ALA A 121 8.45 24.36 10.59
N GLN A 122 8.22 23.09 10.94
CA GLN A 122 7.39 22.66 12.08
C GLN A 122 8.20 22.37 13.35
N ILE A 123 9.53 22.27 13.26
CA ILE A 123 10.40 21.92 14.39
C ILE A 123 10.44 23.06 15.41
N THR A 124 10.17 22.73 16.67
CA THR A 124 10.34 23.63 17.82
C THR A 124 11.47 23.14 18.75
N PRO A 125 12.10 24.02 19.56
CA PRO A 125 13.22 23.64 20.43
C PRO A 125 12.93 22.53 21.44
N GLU A 126 11.67 22.35 21.80
CA GLU A 126 11.17 21.36 22.77
C GLU A 126 10.91 19.97 22.17
N MET A 127 10.91 19.84 20.84
CA MET A 127 10.69 18.55 20.19
C MET A 127 11.87 17.61 20.40
N THR A 128 11.54 16.36 20.70
CA THR A 128 12.52 15.27 20.76
C THR A 128 12.87 14.78 19.36
N ARG A 129 13.91 13.97 19.26
CA ARG A 129 14.25 13.30 17.99
C ARG A 129 13.07 12.44 17.49
N GLN A 130 12.37 11.75 18.39
CA GLN A 130 11.23 10.92 18.05
C GLN A 130 10.07 11.73 17.48
N ASP A 131 9.82 12.94 18.01
CA ASP A 131 8.76 13.81 17.47
C ASP A 131 9.11 14.30 16.07
N ILE A 132 10.39 14.56 15.79
CA ILE A 132 10.86 14.94 14.46
C ILE A 132 10.76 13.77 13.47
N ASP A 133 11.17 12.57 13.90
CA ASP A 133 11.05 11.36 13.05
C ASP A 133 9.57 11.10 12.71
N ALA A 134 8.64 11.26 13.67
CA ALA A 134 7.20 11.15 13.42
C ALA A 134 6.66 12.19 12.39
N LEU A 135 7.22 13.41 12.36
CA LEU A 135 6.86 14.41 11.34
C LEU A 135 7.34 14.01 9.93
N ILE A 136 8.51 13.38 9.85
CA ILE A 136 9.06 12.85 8.59
C ILE A 136 8.21 11.67 8.14
N ASP A 137 7.95 10.72 9.03
CA ASP A 137 7.15 9.52 8.80
C ASP A 137 5.72 9.81 8.34
N ALA A 138 5.15 10.95 8.75
CA ALA A 138 3.84 11.38 8.30
C ALA A 138 3.82 11.88 6.84
N GLN A 139 4.98 12.17 6.25
CA GLN A 139 5.11 12.80 4.92
C GLN A 139 5.97 12.00 3.94
N ASP A 140 6.90 11.18 4.41
CA ASP A 140 7.81 10.35 3.60
C ASP A 140 7.22 8.94 3.41
N PRO A 141 6.72 8.60 2.20
CA PRO A 141 6.21 7.27 1.89
C PRO A 141 7.31 6.21 1.90
N HIS A 142 7.31 5.35 2.91
CA HIS A 142 8.25 4.25 3.04
C HIS A 142 7.67 3.07 3.85
N ILE A 143 8.40 1.96 3.88
CA ILE A 143 8.05 0.78 4.67
C ILE A 143 9.07 0.61 5.78
N ASP A 144 8.61 0.55 7.03
CA ASP A 144 9.44 0.28 8.20
C ASP A 144 9.27 -1.16 8.67
N PHE A 145 10.41 -1.86 8.77
CA PHE A 145 10.53 -3.23 9.27
C PHE A 145 11.26 -3.31 10.62
N ALA A 146 11.56 -2.18 11.26
CA ALA A 146 12.27 -2.15 12.54
C ALA A 146 11.61 -3.06 13.58
N ASN A 147 10.27 -3.07 13.64
CA ASN A 147 9.50 -3.92 14.56
C ASN A 147 9.40 -5.40 14.13
N VAL A 148 9.78 -5.74 12.90
CA VAL A 148 9.97 -7.14 12.46
C VAL A 148 11.39 -7.63 12.76
N HIS A 149 12.39 -6.76 12.60
CA HIS A 149 13.80 -7.14 12.72
C HIS A 149 14.35 -7.09 14.15
N HIS A 150 13.71 -6.33 15.05
CA HIS A 150 14.19 -6.22 16.42
C HIS A 150 13.84 -7.41 17.34
N ASN A 151 13.00 -8.37 16.94
CA ASN A 151 12.56 -9.43 17.86
C ASN A 151 12.29 -10.81 17.22
N PHE A 152 13.35 -11.51 16.81
CA PHE A 152 13.33 -12.99 16.87
C PHE A 152 13.63 -13.52 18.28
N ASN A 153 14.02 -12.66 19.24
CA ASN A 153 14.53 -13.07 20.55
C ASN A 153 14.01 -12.27 21.76
N ALA A 154 13.19 -11.22 21.61
CA ALA A 154 12.49 -10.64 22.75
C ALA A 154 10.97 -10.76 22.59
N PRO A 155 10.26 -10.94 23.71
CA PRO A 155 8.81 -10.99 23.75
C PRO A 155 8.28 -9.56 23.62
N SER A 156 8.32 -8.98 22.43
CA SER A 156 7.26 -8.03 22.08
C SER A 156 6.12 -8.88 21.53
N ASP A 157 5.02 -8.96 22.27
CA ASP A 157 3.89 -9.85 21.97
C ASP A 157 3.24 -9.57 20.60
N TYR A 158 3.66 -8.51 19.89
CA TYR A 158 3.19 -8.14 18.57
C TYR A 158 4.37 -7.77 17.67
N GLN A 159 4.46 -8.42 16.52
CA GLN A 159 5.35 -8.03 15.42
C GLN A 159 4.49 -7.32 14.37
N PHE A 160 4.99 -6.23 13.81
CA PHE A 160 4.27 -5.49 12.77
C PHE A 160 5.23 -4.82 11.78
N ILE A 161 4.70 -4.57 10.59
CA ILE A 161 5.32 -3.76 9.54
C ILE A 161 4.53 -2.47 9.45
N THR A 162 5.19 -1.32 9.37
CA THR A 162 4.51 -0.04 9.18
C THR A 162 4.68 0.44 7.75
N LEU A 163 3.57 0.78 7.10
CA LEU A 163 3.55 1.55 5.87
C LEU A 163 3.35 3.02 6.26
N HIS A 164 4.39 3.84 6.11
CA HIS A 164 4.37 5.26 6.39
C HIS A 164 3.92 6.06 5.17
N ALA A 165 3.10 7.08 5.40
CA ALA A 165 2.50 7.96 4.40
C ALA A 165 2.07 7.25 3.09
N PRO A 166 1.33 6.13 3.15
CA PRO A 166 0.95 5.40 1.95
C PRO A 166 -0.03 6.21 1.11
N THR A 167 0.09 6.09 -0.20
CA THR A 167 -0.96 6.57 -1.10
C THR A 167 -2.05 5.51 -1.20
N ILE A 168 -3.27 5.83 -0.80
CA ILE A 168 -4.43 4.95 -0.94
C ILE A 168 -5.28 5.48 -2.09
N GLU A 169 -5.36 4.71 -3.17
CA GLU A 169 -6.26 4.96 -4.28
C GLU A 169 -7.51 4.12 -4.13
N ARG A 170 -8.69 4.74 -4.24
CA ARG A 170 -9.98 4.05 -4.22
C ARG A 170 -10.67 4.19 -5.57
N SER A 171 -11.20 3.08 -6.07
CA SER A 171 -12.14 3.05 -7.19
C SER A 171 -13.28 2.10 -6.84
N GLN A 172 -14.46 2.66 -6.55
CA GLN A 172 -15.64 1.90 -6.09
C GLN A 172 -15.36 1.14 -4.77
N ASP A 173 -15.42 -0.18 -4.81
CA ASP A 173 -15.10 -1.14 -3.76
C ASP A 173 -13.61 -1.48 -3.70
N LEU A 174 -12.81 -1.10 -4.70
CA LEU A 174 -11.41 -1.45 -4.75
C LEU A 174 -10.52 -0.41 -4.06
N TRP A 175 -9.68 -0.87 -3.14
CA TRP A 175 -8.61 -0.07 -2.51
C TRP A 175 -7.25 -0.58 -2.97
N LEU A 176 -6.38 0.33 -3.37
CA LEU A 176 -5.00 0.07 -3.71
C LEU A 176 -4.10 0.89 -2.78
N VAL A 177 -3.29 0.21 -1.98
CA VAL A 177 -2.30 0.85 -1.12
C VAL A 177 -0.96 0.82 -1.83
N LYS A 178 -0.36 1.98 -2.00
CA LYS A 178 0.91 2.17 -2.67
C LYS A 178 1.91 2.86 -1.76
N ILE A 179 3.17 2.46 -1.90
CA ILE A 179 4.32 3.22 -1.44
C ILE A 179 5.05 3.65 -2.70
N GLN A 180 5.14 4.97 -2.89
CA GLN A 180 5.64 5.57 -4.13
C GLN A 180 4.85 5.04 -5.35
N THR A 181 5.51 4.44 -6.35
CA THR A 181 4.85 3.85 -7.53
C THR A 181 4.41 2.41 -7.34
N GLN A 182 4.85 1.74 -6.27
CA GLN A 182 4.65 0.30 -6.08
C GLN A 182 3.36 0.02 -5.34
N ARG A 183 2.54 -0.89 -5.90
CA ARG A 183 1.38 -1.45 -5.20
C ARG A 183 1.86 -2.43 -4.14
N ILE A 184 1.54 -2.14 -2.88
CA ILE A 184 1.89 -2.96 -1.72
C ILE A 184 0.71 -3.83 -1.29
N LEU A 185 -0.49 -3.26 -1.21
CA LEU A 185 -1.71 -3.98 -0.83
C LEU A 185 -2.84 -3.67 -1.81
N ARG A 186 -3.77 -4.61 -1.92
CA ARG A 186 -5.05 -4.46 -2.62
C ARG A 186 -6.13 -5.07 -1.75
N PHE A 187 -7.25 -4.38 -1.66
CA PHE A 187 -8.43 -4.83 -0.95
C PHE A 187 -9.69 -4.59 -1.76
N GLU A 188 -10.64 -5.50 -1.66
CA GLU A 188 -12.04 -5.30 -2.01
C GLU A 188 -12.80 -4.98 -0.73
N TYR A 189 -13.54 -3.87 -0.72
CA TYR A 189 -14.29 -3.38 0.43
C TYR A 189 -15.78 -3.66 0.29
N GLU A 190 -16.37 -4.13 1.38
CA GLU A 190 -17.80 -4.34 1.50
C GLU A 190 -18.29 -3.75 2.82
N GLU A 191 -19.41 -3.03 2.76
CA GLU A 191 -20.11 -2.49 3.93
C GLU A 191 -21.58 -2.89 3.82
N ASP A 192 -22.08 -3.56 4.85
CA ASP A 192 -23.47 -4.00 4.94
C ASP A 192 -24.06 -3.76 6.34
N SER A 193 -25.21 -4.38 6.65
CA SER A 193 -25.85 -4.23 7.96
C SER A 193 -25.09 -4.89 9.11
N ASP A 194 -24.20 -5.83 8.81
CA ASP A 194 -23.47 -6.64 9.78
C ASP A 194 -22.06 -6.08 10.04
N GLY A 195 -21.57 -5.20 9.16
CA GLY A 195 -20.40 -4.35 9.41
C GLY A 195 -19.61 -3.99 8.15
N GLU A 196 -18.36 -3.60 8.36
CA GLU A 196 -17.41 -3.31 7.29
C GLU A 196 -16.37 -4.44 7.19
N THR A 197 -16.05 -4.85 5.98
CA THR A 197 -15.00 -5.83 5.71
C THR A 197 -14.08 -5.40 4.57
N ILE A 198 -12.85 -5.92 4.61
CA ILE A 198 -11.92 -5.86 3.50
C ILE A 198 -11.46 -7.26 3.15
N THR A 199 -11.38 -7.58 1.87
CA THR A 199 -10.86 -8.86 1.37
C THR A 199 -9.62 -8.63 0.53
N ASP A 200 -8.53 -9.34 0.83
CA ASP A 200 -7.26 -9.18 0.11
C ASP A 200 -7.14 -10.05 -1.15
N ASP A 201 -6.02 -9.90 -1.88
CA ASP A 201 -5.70 -10.67 -3.09
C ASP A 201 -5.52 -12.19 -2.85
N TYR A 202 -5.44 -12.63 -1.59
CA TYR A 202 -5.35 -14.04 -1.19
C TYR A 202 -6.72 -14.59 -0.75
N GLY A 203 -7.80 -13.79 -0.87
CA GLY A 203 -9.15 -14.13 -0.48
C GLY A 203 -9.34 -14.21 1.03
N VAL A 204 -8.49 -13.55 1.83
CA VAL A 204 -8.68 -13.45 3.28
C VAL A 204 -9.55 -12.23 3.57
N THR A 205 -10.64 -12.47 4.30
CA THR A 205 -11.54 -11.41 4.75
C THR A 205 -11.16 -10.97 6.15
N TYR A 206 -11.12 -9.65 6.33
CA TYR A 206 -10.86 -8.98 7.59
C TYR A 206 -12.08 -8.13 7.95
N THR A 207 -12.57 -8.29 9.17
CA THR A 207 -13.74 -7.57 9.67
C THR A 207 -13.30 -6.40 10.51
N LYS A 208 -13.99 -5.27 10.37
CA LYS A 208 -13.76 -4.09 11.19
C LYS A 208 -14.04 -4.41 12.65
N SER A 209 -13.09 -4.06 13.51
CA SER A 209 -13.14 -4.23 14.95
C SER A 209 -13.15 -2.86 15.62
N ASP A 210 -13.92 -2.73 16.71
CA ASP A 210 -13.93 -1.53 17.55
C ASP A 210 -12.73 -1.46 18.50
N THR A 211 -12.02 -2.58 18.68
CA THR A 211 -10.89 -2.72 19.59
C THR A 211 -9.62 -3.05 18.84
N MET A 212 -8.56 -2.31 19.17
CA MET A 212 -7.20 -2.70 18.79
C MET A 212 -6.86 -4.04 19.47
N PRO A 213 -6.23 -4.99 18.75
CA PRO A 213 -5.85 -6.30 19.29
C PRO A 213 -4.69 -6.23 20.28
#